data_AF-A0AA42K405-F1
#
_entry.id   AF-A0AA42K405-F1
#
_cell.length_a   1.000
_cell.length_b   1.000
_cell.length_c   1.000
_cell.angle_alpha   90.00
_cell.angle_beta   90.00
_cell.angle_gamma   90.00
#
_symmetry.space_group_name_H-M   'P 1'
#
loop_
_entity.id
_entity.type
_entity.pdbx_description
1 polymer ?
#
loop_
_entity_poly.entity_id
_entity_poly.type
_entity_poly.pdbx_seq_one_letter_code
_entity_poly.pdbx_strand_id
1 'polypeptide(L)' 'MTLINASIILKNDLVEYSPVTEKHLTDGMTVRELCSAAITMSDNTAANLLLTTIGGPKELTAFLHNMG' A
#
# COMPACT_ATOMS: atom_id res chain seq x y z
N MET A 1 7.03 -2.80 11.67
CA MET A 1 7.09 -2.36 10.26
C MET A 1 8.14 -1.27 10.14
N THR A 2 9.14 -1.41 9.27
CA THR A 2 10.14 -0.36 9.00
C THR A 2 9.80 0.34 7.67
N LEU A 3 10.10 1.64 7.57
CA LEU A 3 9.76 2.43 6.37
C LEU A 3 10.54 2.05 5.11
N ILE A 4 11.63 1.30 5.27
CA ILE A 4 12.62 1.00 4.23
C ILE A 4 12.44 -0.38 3.58
N ASN A 5 11.57 -1.23 4.12
CA ASN A 5 11.33 -2.54 3.53
C ASN A 5 10.51 -2.39 2.25
N ALA A 6 11.01 -2.94 1.14
CA ALA A 6 10.31 -2.98 -0.12
C ALA A 6 9.24 -4.09 -0.14
N SER A 7 8.06 -3.76 -0.66
CA SER A 7 7.00 -4.71 -1.00
C SER A 7 7.14 -5.07 -2.47
N ILE A 8 7.17 -6.37 -2.76
CA ILE A 8 7.07 -6.89 -4.12
C ILE A 8 5.64 -6.66 -4.60
N ILE A 9 5.48 -6.15 -5.81
CA ILE A 9 4.18 -5.93 -6.44
C ILE A 9 4.03 -6.96 -7.56
N LEU A 10 3.08 -7.88 -7.42
CA LEU A 10 2.74 -8.84 -8.45
C LEU A 10 1.70 -8.25 -9.39
N LYS A 11 1.66 -8.75 -10.62
CA LYS A 11 0.66 -8.31 -11.61
C LYS A 11 -0.79 -8.55 -11.16
N ASN A 12 -1.00 -9.53 -10.27
CA ASN A 12 -2.31 -9.82 -9.69
C ASN A 12 -2.69 -8.89 -8.54
N ASP A 13 -1.75 -8.14 -7.99
CA ASP A 13 -2.03 -7.13 -6.96
C ASP A 13 -2.59 -5.85 -7.58
N LEU A 14 -2.33 -5.63 -8.88
CA LEU A 14 -2.76 -4.44 -9.61
C LEU A 14 -4.29 -4.40 -9.76
N VAL A 15 -4.87 -3.33 -9.23
CA VAL A 15 -6.27 -2.96 -9.41
C VAL A 15 -6.39 -1.69 -10.26
N GLU A 16 -7.62 -1.37 -10.69
CA GLU A 16 -7.91 -0.16 -11.45
C GLU A 16 -7.36 1.10 -10.74
N TYR A 17 -6.86 2.06 -11.52
CA TYR A 17 -6.28 3.31 -11.03
C TYR A 17 -5.07 3.09 -10.08
N SER A 18 -3.99 2.60 -10.67
CA SER A 18 -2.72 2.30 -10.00
C SER A 18 -1.52 2.94 -10.72
N PRO A 19 -1.53 4.27 -10.95
CA PRO A 19 -0.62 4.95 -11.89
C PRO A 19 0.86 4.98 -11.46
N VAL A 20 1.15 4.67 -10.19
CA VAL A 20 2.52 4.57 -9.66
C VAL A 20 2.91 3.09 -9.59
N THR A 21 2.14 2.28 -8.88
CA THR A 21 2.47 0.87 -8.61
C THR A 21 2.55 0.00 -9.86
N GLU A 22 1.80 0.33 -10.92
CA GLU A 22 1.89 -0.39 -12.21
C GLU A 22 3.28 -0.30 -12.87
N LYS A 23 4.10 0.70 -12.49
CA LYS A 23 5.45 0.93 -13.02
C LYS A 23 6.54 0.24 -12.21
N HIS A 24 6.21 -0.29 -11.02
CA HIS A 24 7.18 -0.83 -10.06
C HIS A 24 7.05 -2.34 -9.82
N LEU A 25 6.58 -3.09 -10.83
CA LEU A 25 6.45 -4.56 -10.75
C LEU A 25 7.80 -5.31 -10.62
N THR A 26 8.92 -4.65 -10.91
CA THR A 26 10.24 -5.31 -11.03
C THR A 26 11.15 -5.01 -9.84
N ASP A 27 11.13 -3.75 -9.41
CA ASP A 27 11.91 -3.16 -8.31
C ASP A 27 11.12 -3.11 -6.99
N GLY A 28 9.79 -3.18 -7.05
CA GLY A 28 8.92 -3.04 -5.89
C GLY A 28 8.89 -1.61 -5.35
N MET A 29 8.27 -1.42 -4.18
CA MET A 29 8.21 -0.11 -3.53
C MET A 29 8.35 -0.24 -2.02
N THR A 30 9.09 0.66 -1.39
CA THR A 30 9.16 0.78 0.06
C THR A 30 7.82 1.22 0.66
N VAL A 31 7.59 0.94 1.95
CA VAL A 31 6.42 1.44 2.68
C VAL A 31 6.27 2.96 2.56
N ARG A 32 7.39 3.71 2.58
CA ARG A 32 7.37 5.17 2.38
C ARG A 32 6.83 5.56 1.01
N GLU A 33 7.30 4.91 -0.05
CA GLU A 33 6.87 5.19 -1.42
C GLU A 33 5.42 4.80 -1.64
N LEU A 34 4.97 3.67 -1.07
CA LEU A 34 3.57 3.26 -1.10
C LEU A 34 2.67 4.29 -0.40
N CYS A 35 3.05 4.78 0.78
CA CYS A 35 2.31 5.85 1.45
C CYS A 35 2.23 7.13 0.59
N SER A 36 3.34 7.50 -0.06
CA SER A 36 3.36 8.64 -0.98
C SER A 36 2.39 8.43 -2.14
N ALA A 37 2.45 7.29 -2.82
CA ALA A 37 1.58 6.99 -3.96
C ALA A 37 0.09 6.95 -3.57
N ALA A 38 -0.23 6.32 -2.44
CA ALA A 38 -1.61 6.24 -1.94
C ALA A 38 -2.19 7.61 -1.58
N ILE A 39 -1.38 8.55 -1.08
CA ILE A 39 -1.88 9.87 -0.66
C ILE A 39 -1.85 10.88 -1.81
N THR A 40 -0.75 10.99 -2.55
CA THR A 40 -0.57 12.06 -3.55
C THR A 40 -1.20 11.74 -4.89
N MET A 41 -1.32 10.44 -5.22
CA MET A 41 -1.88 9.95 -6.48
C MET A 41 -3.13 9.10 -6.28
N SER A 42 -3.59 8.90 -5.04
CA SER A 42 -4.72 8.01 -4.71
C SER A 42 -4.57 6.61 -5.32
N ASP A 43 -3.34 6.09 -5.40
CA ASP A 43 -3.02 4.81 -6.03
C ASP A 43 -3.65 3.64 -5.25
N ASN A 44 -4.57 2.92 -5.89
CA ASN A 44 -5.40 1.90 -5.24
C ASN A 44 -4.61 0.65 -4.83
N THR A 45 -3.67 0.20 -5.67
CA THR A 45 -2.82 -0.95 -5.31
C THR A 45 -1.90 -0.58 -4.15
N ALA A 46 -1.37 0.64 -4.12
CA ALA A 46 -0.56 1.11 -2.99
C ALA A 46 -1.35 1.06 -1.66
N ALA A 47 -2.60 1.52 -1.68
CA ALA A 47 -3.49 1.44 -0.52
C ALA A 47 -3.75 -0.01 -0.08
N ASN A 48 -4.02 -0.92 -1.02
CA ASN A 48 -4.25 -2.34 -0.73
C ASN A 48 -3.01 -3.04 -0.15
N LEU A 49 -1.82 -2.74 -0.67
CA LEU A 49 -0.57 -3.28 -0.14
C LEU A 49 -0.31 -2.78 1.28
N LEU A 50 -0.53 -1.49 1.55
CA LEU A 50 -0.43 -0.92 2.90
C LEU A 50 -1.44 -1.57 3.86
N LEU A 51 -2.69 -1.76 3.44
CA LEU A 51 -3.69 -2.48 4.24
C LEU A 51 -3.23 -3.90 4.55
N THR A 52 -2.68 -4.61 3.56
CA THR A 52 -2.14 -5.97 3.76
C THR A 52 -1.03 -5.98 4.80
N THR A 53 -0.15 -4.98 4.79
CA THR A 53 0.97 -4.91 5.75
C THR A 53 0.54 -4.75 7.21
N ILE A 54 -0.65 -4.20 7.44
CA ILE A 54 -1.21 -4.01 8.79
C ILE A 54 -2.21 -5.11 9.18
N GLY A 55 -2.46 -6.11 8.33
CA GLY A 55 -3.43 -7.20 8.60
C GLY A 55 -4.82 -6.99 7.99
N GLY A 56 -4.96 -6.03 7.09
CA GLY A 56 -6.17 -5.78 6.29
C GLY A 56 -7.09 -4.70 6.87
N PRO A 57 -8.24 -4.44 6.22
CA PRO A 57 -9.16 -3.37 6.59
C PRO A 57 -9.69 -3.43 8.04
N LYS A 58 -9.79 -4.64 8.60
CA LYS A 58 -10.22 -4.84 9.99
C LYS A 58 -9.24 -4.23 10.99
N GLU A 59 -7.95 -4.30 10.70
CA GLU A 59 -6.91 -3.73 11.58
C GLU A 59 -6.88 -2.20 11.50
N LEU A 60 -7.13 -1.63 10.32
CA LEU A 60 -7.38 -0.19 10.20
C LEU A 60 -8.61 0.24 11.03
N THR A 61 -9.69 -0.55 10.97
CA THR A 61 -10.91 -0.29 11.75
C THR A 61 -10.63 -0.37 13.25
N ALA A 62 -9.91 -1.41 13.70
CA ALA A 62 -9.53 -1.58 15.10
C ALA A 62 -8.62 -0.43 15.59
N PHE A 63 -7.68 0.00 14.77
CA PHE A 63 -6.83 1.16 15.04
C PHE A 63 -7.66 2.43 15.22
N LEU A 64 -8.60 2.71 14.31
CA LEU A 64 -9.51 3.86 14.41
C LEU A 64 -10.34 3.78 15.71
N HIS A 65 -10.99 2.65 16.00
CA HIS A 65 -11.77 2.48 17.24
C HIS A 65 -10.94 2.68 18.51
N ASN A 66 -9.66 2.31 18.50
CA ASN A 66 -8.77 2.48 19.64
C ASN A 66 -8.37 3.95 19.88
N MET A 67 -8.55 4.83 18.88
CA MET A 67 -8.20 6.26 18.98
C MET A 67 -9.37 7.17 19.35
N GLY A 68 -10.59 6.64 19.45
CA GLY A 68 -11.81 7.37 19.76
C GLY A 68 -12.69 7.66 18.55
#